data_AF-K7S3U9-F1
#
_entry.id   AF-K7S3U9-F1
#
_cell.length_a   1.000
_cell.length_b   1.000
_cell.length_c   1.000
_cell.angle_alpha   90.00
_cell.angle_beta   90.00
_cell.angle_gamma   90.00
#
_symmetry.space_group_name_H-M   'P 1'
#
loop_
_entity.id
_entity.type
_entity.pdbx_description
1 polymer ?
#
loop_
_entity_poly.entity_id
_entity_poly.type
_entity_poly.pdbx_seq_one_letter_code
_entity_poly.pdbx_strand_id
1 'polypeptide(L)'
;MTVVVAGAYPNFSICGIPYYISGEVGDWHHLAHRTRADLEAAGLHLLLDTRATRIDVDARQLEAIGPDDTPALVDYDALVVGTGARPVRPPITGLDTLGAADGVHLLHSMGDTFALGDSLEKLQPRTALVVGAGYIGLQWRE
;
A
#
# COMPACT_ATOMS: atom_id res chain seq x y z
N MET A 1 6.19 -7.47 -19.86
CA MET A 1 4.84 -7.21 -19.29
C MET A 1 4.90 -5.90 -18.53
N THR A 2 3.95 -4.99 -18.75
CA THR A 2 3.87 -3.72 -18.00
C THR A 2 2.99 -3.89 -16.77
N VAL A 3 3.44 -3.40 -15.62
CA VAL A 3 2.68 -3.40 -14.37
C VAL A 3 2.55 -1.96 -13.90
N VAL A 4 1.31 -1.50 -13.77
CA VAL A 4 0.97 -0.15 -13.30
C VAL A 4 0.57 -0.24 -11.84
N VAL A 5 1.28 0.48 -10.96
CA VAL A 5 1.08 0.44 -9.51
C VAL A 5 1.00 1.86 -8.98
N ALA A 6 -0.09 2.17 -8.27
CA ALA A 6 -0.32 3.50 -7.73
C ALA A 6 0.62 3.91 -6.58
N GLY A 7 1.45 3.00 -6.07
CA GLY A 7 2.41 3.27 -5.01
C GLY A 7 3.81 2.77 -5.32
N ALA A 8 4.77 3.25 -4.52
CA ALA A 8 6.20 3.02 -4.70
C ALA A 8 6.70 1.60 -4.39
N TYR A 9 5.88 0.78 -3.71
CA TYR A 9 6.32 -0.50 -3.14
C TYR A 9 5.63 -1.69 -3.81
N PRO A 10 6.16 -2.23 -4.92
CA PRO A 10 5.62 -3.42 -5.54
C PRO A 10 6.02 -4.67 -4.74
N ASN A 11 5.11 -5.66 -4.64
CA ASN A 11 5.46 -7.04 -4.24
C ASN A 11 5.93 -7.22 -2.77
N PHE A 12 5.26 -6.56 -1.82
CA PHE A 12 5.51 -6.69 -0.38
C PHE A 12 4.48 -7.57 0.34
N SER A 13 4.93 -8.27 1.38
CA SER A 13 4.08 -9.07 2.26
C SER A 13 3.39 -8.19 3.29
N ILE A 14 2.09 -7.95 3.08
CA ILE A 14 1.24 -7.23 4.06
C ILE A 14 1.13 -8.01 5.37
N CYS A 15 1.14 -9.35 5.32
CA CYS A 15 1.13 -10.20 6.51
C CYS A 15 2.40 -10.08 7.37
N GLY A 16 3.50 -9.58 6.78
CA GLY A 16 4.76 -9.36 7.47
C GLY A 16 4.83 -8.04 8.25
N ILE A 17 3.89 -7.12 8.01
CA ILE A 17 3.89 -5.78 8.61
C ILE A 17 3.92 -5.81 10.16
N PRO A 18 3.13 -6.64 10.86
CA PRO A 18 3.15 -6.65 12.33
C PRO A 18 4.52 -7.03 12.89
N TYR A 19 5.21 -7.97 12.25
CA TYR A 19 6.57 -8.39 12.65
C TYR A 19 7.63 -7.31 12.41
N TYR A 20 7.43 -6.45 11.41
CA TYR A 20 8.30 -5.27 11.23
C TYR A 20 8.05 -4.22 12.31
N ILE A 21 6.78 -3.94 12.64
CA ILE A 21 6.44 -2.97 13.69
C ILE A 21 6.85 -3.46 15.09
N SER A 22 6.78 -4.77 15.37
CA SER A 22 7.27 -5.36 16.61
C SER A 22 8.80 -5.35 16.74
N GLY A 23 9.52 -5.11 15.63
CA GLY A 23 10.97 -5.14 15.55
C GLY A 23 11.56 -6.54 15.35
N GLU A 24 10.75 -7.59 15.23
CA GLU A 24 11.21 -8.94 14.88
C GLU A 24 11.84 -8.99 13.48
N VAL A 25 11.33 -8.17 12.56
CA VAL A 25 11.94 -7.88 11.27
C VAL A 25 12.59 -6.50 11.35
N GLY A 26 13.91 -6.44 11.42
CA GLY A 26 14.63 -5.16 11.57
C GLY A 26 14.69 -4.29 10.31
N ASP A 27 14.67 -4.92 9.12
CA ASP A 27 14.72 -4.21 7.83
C ASP A 27 13.45 -4.50 7.02
N TRP A 28 12.71 -3.43 6.68
CA TRP A 28 11.48 -3.52 5.90
C TRP A 28 11.69 -4.12 4.51
N HIS A 29 12.91 -4.07 3.95
CA HIS A 29 13.20 -4.71 2.66
C HIS A 29 13.02 -6.23 2.71
N HIS A 30 13.15 -6.85 3.89
CA HIS A 30 12.88 -8.28 4.06
C HIS A 30 11.39 -8.65 3.92
N LEU A 31 10.50 -7.65 3.90
CA LEU A 31 9.08 -7.86 3.60
C LEU A 31 8.84 -8.02 2.08
N ALA A 32 9.78 -7.63 1.23
CA ALA A 32 9.67 -7.81 -0.22
C ALA A 32 9.87 -9.28 -0.58
N HIS A 33 8.98 -9.85 -1.40
CA HIS A 33 9.19 -11.23 -1.90
C HIS A 33 10.34 -11.32 -2.91
N ARG A 34 10.61 -10.22 -3.63
CA ARG A 34 11.69 -10.05 -4.60
C ARG A 34 12.08 -8.58 -4.66
N THR A 35 13.34 -8.31 -5.01
CA THR A 35 13.77 -6.93 -5.24
C THR A 35 13.18 -6.38 -6.53
N ARG A 36 13.17 -5.05 -6.66
CA ARG A 36 12.81 -4.39 -7.92
C ARG A 36 13.67 -4.87 -9.09
N ALA A 37 14.97 -5.01 -8.87
CA ALA A 37 15.92 -5.47 -9.88
C ALA A 37 15.58 -6.89 -10.36
N ASP A 38 15.18 -7.79 -9.46
CA ASP A 38 14.76 -9.16 -9.83
C ASP A 38 13.49 -9.15 -10.69
N LEU A 39 12.53 -8.28 -10.37
CA LEU A 39 11.30 -8.11 -11.13
C LEU A 39 11.58 -7.57 -12.55
N GLU A 40 12.44 -6.55 -12.65
CA GLU A 40 12.85 -5.99 -13.94
C GLU A 40 13.67 -6.98 -14.77
N ALA A 41 14.58 -7.73 -14.15
CA ALA A 41 15.33 -8.81 -14.79
C ALA A 41 14.44 -9.95 -15.29
N ALA A 42 13.28 -10.16 -14.66
CA ALA A 42 12.24 -11.08 -15.14
C ALA A 42 11.41 -10.52 -16.31
N GLY A 43 11.74 -9.33 -16.83
CA GLY A 43 11.06 -8.70 -17.97
C GLY A 43 9.81 -7.91 -17.61
N LEU A 44 9.67 -7.51 -16.34
CA LEU A 44 8.60 -6.61 -15.90
C LEU A 44 9.01 -5.16 -16.11
N HIS A 45 8.15 -4.39 -16.76
CA HIS A 45 8.26 -2.94 -16.82
C HIS A 45 7.35 -2.35 -15.75
N LEU A 46 7.94 -1.83 -14.67
CA LEU A 46 7.20 -1.34 -13.51
C LEU A 46 6.97 0.17 -13.64
N LEU A 47 5.72 0.57 -13.78
CA LEU A 47 5.27 1.96 -13.66
C LEU A 47 4.76 2.16 -12.22
N LEU A 48 5.69 2.53 -11.33
CA LEU A 48 5.41 2.80 -9.92
C LEU A 48 4.93 4.24 -9.74
N ASP A 49 4.28 4.51 -8.61
CA ASP A 49 3.65 5.79 -8.31
C ASP A 49 2.78 6.30 -9.47
N THR A 50 2.18 5.35 -10.20
CA THR A 50 1.40 5.60 -11.41
C THR A 50 0.01 5.02 -11.21
N ARG A 51 -1.00 5.89 -11.14
CA ARG A 51 -2.38 5.51 -10.88
C ARG A 51 -3.15 5.38 -12.18
N ALA A 52 -3.56 4.16 -12.51
CA ALA A 52 -4.60 3.92 -13.52
C ALA A 52 -5.91 4.64 -13.17
N THR A 53 -6.49 5.37 -14.12
CA THR A 53 -7.69 6.19 -13.93
C THR A 53 -8.87 5.72 -14.77
N ARG A 54 -8.62 5.23 -16.00
CA ARG A 54 -9.67 4.77 -16.91
C ARG A 54 -9.15 3.66 -17.81
N ILE A 55 -10.01 2.69 -18.11
CA ILE A 55 -9.76 1.65 -19.10
C ILE A 55 -10.67 1.95 -20.29
N ASP A 56 -10.07 2.21 -21.45
CA ASP A 56 -10.77 2.27 -22.73
C ASP A 56 -10.68 0.92 -23.41
N VAL A 57 -11.76 0.15 -23.32
CA VAL A 57 -11.80 -1.24 -23.83
C VAL A 57 -11.79 -1.27 -25.36
N ASP A 58 -12.47 -0.32 -26.01
CA ASP A 58 -12.59 -0.27 -27.46
C ASP A 58 -11.26 0.13 -28.11
N ALA A 59 -10.58 1.14 -27.54
CA ALA A 59 -9.25 1.56 -27.97
C ALA A 59 -8.12 0.65 -27.45
N ARG A 60 -8.43 -0.27 -26.51
CA ARG A 60 -7.47 -1.10 -25.77
C ARG A 60 -6.34 -0.30 -25.14
N GLN A 61 -6.73 0.76 -24.43
CA GLN A 61 -5.82 1.72 -23.84
C GLN A 61 -6.15 1.96 -22.37
N LEU A 62 -5.12 2.02 -21.54
CA LEU A 62 -5.20 2.41 -20.13
C LEU A 62 -4.77 3.87 -20.00
N GLU A 63 -5.65 4.70 -19.46
CA GLU A 63 -5.30 6.03 -18.98
C GLU A 63 -4.75 5.92 -17.55
N ALA A 64 -3.65 6.60 -17.29
CA ALA A 64 -3.03 6.68 -15.99
C ALA A 64 -2.48 8.09 -15.71
N ILE A 65 -2.18 8.33 -14.43
CA ILE A 65 -1.51 9.53 -13.95
C ILE A 65 -0.20 9.09 -13.30
N GLY A 66 0.92 9.57 -13.81
CA GLY A 66 2.26 9.28 -13.30
C GLY A 66 2.59 10.03 -12.00
N PRO A 67 3.83 9.87 -11.50
CA PRO A 67 4.25 10.40 -10.20
C PRO A 67 4.14 11.93 -10.09
N ASP A 68 4.35 12.64 -11.20
CA ASP A 68 4.33 14.10 -11.28
C ASP A 68 2.98 14.65 -11.78
N ASP A 69 1.88 13.94 -11.52
CA ASP A 69 0.53 14.22 -12.03
C ASP A 69 0.43 14.28 -13.57
N THR A 70 1.40 13.66 -14.26
CA THR A 70 1.46 13.65 -15.73
C THR A 70 0.53 12.58 -16.32
N PRO A 71 -0.34 12.92 -17.29
CA PRO A 71 -1.13 11.91 -17.98
C PRO A 71 -0.25 10.94 -18.75
N ALA A 72 -0.57 9.65 -18.64
CA ALA A 72 0.08 8.57 -19.37
C ALA A 72 -0.99 7.70 -20.06
N LEU A 73 -0.66 7.23 -21.26
CA LEU A 73 -1.47 6.26 -21.99
C LEU A 73 -0.64 4.99 -22.17
N VAL A 74 -1.23 3.84 -21.85
CA VAL A 74 -0.60 2.53 -21.97
C VAL A 74 -1.49 1.64 -22.82
N ASP A 75 -1.03 1.33 -24.03
CA ASP A 75 -1.72 0.40 -24.92
C ASP A 75 -1.55 -1.04 -24.42
N TYR A 76 -2.56 -1.88 -24.64
CA TYR A 76 -2.51 -3.28 -24.24
C TYR A 76 -3.16 -4.21 -25.26
N ASP A 77 -2.64 -5.44 -25.36
CA ASP A 77 -3.32 -6.54 -26.07
C ASP A 77 -4.26 -7.30 -25.13
N ALA A 78 -3.83 -7.47 -23.88
CA ALA A 78 -4.59 -8.08 -22.80
C ALA A 78 -4.35 -7.28 -21.50
N LEU A 79 -5.41 -7.10 -20.71
CA LEU A 79 -5.36 -6.37 -19.45
C LEU A 79 -5.78 -7.28 -18.29
N VAL A 80 -4.94 -7.35 -17.25
CA VAL A 80 -5.26 -8.02 -15.99
C VAL A 80 -5.46 -6.96 -14.91
N VAL A 81 -6.63 -6.96 -14.28
CA VAL A 81 -6.96 -6.01 -13.22
C VAL A 81 -6.83 -6.70 -11.86
N GLY A 82 -5.88 -6.23 -11.06
CA GLY A 82 -5.59 -6.74 -9.72
C GLY A 82 -5.39 -5.61 -8.72
N THR A 83 -6.40 -4.74 -8.56
CA THR A 83 -6.31 -3.51 -7.73
C THR A 83 -6.43 -3.76 -6.23
N GLY A 84 -6.67 -5.00 -5.80
CA GLY A 84 -6.76 -5.36 -4.39
C GLY A 84 -7.98 -4.75 -3.70
N ALA A 85 -7.79 -4.29 -2.46
CA ALA A 85 -8.85 -3.75 -1.61
C ALA A 85 -8.35 -2.51 -0.85
N ARG A 86 -9.23 -1.87 -0.09
CA ARG A 86 -8.89 -0.78 0.83
C ARG A 86 -9.53 -1.04 2.20
N PRO A 87 -8.91 -0.61 3.31
CA PRO A 87 -9.54 -0.67 4.63
C PRO A 87 -10.90 0.00 4.64
N VAL A 88 -11.89 -0.65 5.24
CA VAL A 88 -13.19 -0.03 5.51
C VAL A 88 -13.02 1.00 6.61
N ARG A 89 -13.49 2.23 6.38
CA ARG A 89 -13.58 3.24 7.45
C ARG A 89 -14.96 3.11 8.12
N PRO A 90 -15.04 2.68 9.40
CA PRO A 90 -16.32 2.55 10.09
C PRO A 90 -16.95 3.93 10.34
N PRO A 91 -18.29 4.02 10.48
CA PRO A 91 -19.00 5.28 10.69
C PRO A 91 -18.87 5.75 12.15
N ILE A 92 -17.65 6.11 12.55
CA ILE A 92 -17.33 6.66 13.87
C ILE A 92 -17.09 8.16 13.70
N THR A 93 -17.78 8.99 14.48
CA THR A 93 -17.65 10.44 14.45
C THR A 93 -16.19 10.88 14.61
N GLY A 94 -15.71 11.76 13.72
CA GLY A 94 -14.36 12.30 13.75
C GLY A 94 -13.33 11.49 12.94
N LEU A 95 -13.65 10.25 12.53
CA LEU A 95 -12.75 9.49 11.66
C LEU A 95 -12.58 10.13 10.28
N ASP A 96 -13.53 10.92 9.80
CA ASP A 96 -13.43 11.69 8.57
C ASP A 96 -12.38 12.81 8.62
N THR A 97 -12.07 13.34 9.82
CA THR A 97 -11.11 14.43 10.00
C THR A 97 -9.78 14.00 10.60
N LEU A 98 -9.77 12.93 11.40
CA LEU A 98 -8.56 12.45 12.08
C LEU A 98 -7.71 11.57 11.15
N GLY A 99 -6.39 11.75 11.24
CA GLY A 99 -5.41 11.00 10.47
C GLY A 99 -4.20 10.53 11.30
N ALA A 100 -3.14 10.15 10.60
CA ALA A 100 -1.92 9.63 11.21
C ALA A 100 -1.28 10.60 12.22
N ALA A 101 -1.36 11.91 11.96
CA ALA A 101 -0.89 12.96 12.86
C ALA A 101 -1.64 12.99 14.20
N ASP A 102 -2.90 12.53 14.21
CA ASP A 102 -3.74 12.41 15.40
C ASP A 102 -3.63 11.01 16.06
N GLY A 103 -2.75 10.15 15.54
CA GLY A 103 -2.60 8.77 15.99
C GLY A 103 -3.67 7.80 15.47
N VAL A 104 -4.40 8.16 14.42
CA VAL A 104 -5.40 7.30 13.77
C VAL A 104 -4.83 6.68 12.50
N HIS A 105 -4.72 5.35 12.48
CA HIS A 105 -4.11 4.60 11.39
C HIS A 105 -5.06 3.56 10.79
N LEU A 106 -5.09 3.48 9.47
CA LEU A 106 -5.62 2.35 8.71
C LEU A 106 -4.42 1.60 8.13
N LEU A 107 -4.34 0.28 8.31
CA LEU A 107 -3.14 -0.48 8.01
C LEU A 107 -3.41 -1.45 6.86
N HIS A 108 -2.83 -1.19 5.70
CA HIS A 108 -2.94 -2.06 4.53
C HIS A 108 -1.71 -2.03 3.62
N SER A 109 -1.04 -0.90 3.54
CA SER A 109 0.09 -0.67 2.64
C SER A 109 1.38 -0.39 3.42
N MET A 110 2.52 -0.49 2.73
CA MET A 110 3.82 -0.06 3.28
C MET A 110 3.82 1.43 3.69
N GLY A 111 3.11 2.28 2.94
CA GLY A 111 2.97 3.70 3.31
C GLY A 111 2.26 3.87 4.66
N ASP A 112 1.22 3.07 4.93
CA ASP A 112 0.54 3.07 6.22
C ASP A 112 1.46 2.59 7.35
N THR A 113 2.28 1.57 7.07
CA THR A 113 3.28 1.03 8.00
C THR A 113 4.29 2.08 8.41
N PHE A 114 4.88 2.80 7.44
CA PHE A 114 5.83 3.85 7.75
C PHE A 114 5.19 5.01 8.50
N ALA A 115 3.96 5.40 8.11
CA ALA A 115 3.21 6.42 8.85
C ALA A 115 2.94 6.02 10.30
N LEU A 116 2.66 4.74 10.57
CA LEU A 116 2.51 4.22 11.93
C LEU A 116 3.84 4.28 12.70
N GLY A 117 4.94 3.81 12.11
CA GLY A 117 6.27 3.88 12.72
C GLY A 117 6.65 5.31 13.13
N ASP A 118 6.47 6.26 12.21
CA ASP A 118 6.63 7.69 12.44
C ASP A 118 5.79 8.21 13.63
N SER A 119 4.52 7.79 13.70
CA SER A 119 3.62 8.20 14.78
C SER A 119 4.01 7.59 16.13
N LEU A 120 4.47 6.32 16.17
CA LEU A 120 4.95 5.69 17.39
C LEU A 120 6.18 6.41 17.95
N GLU A 121 7.11 6.80 17.08
CA GLU A 121 8.29 7.58 17.47
C GLU A 121 7.93 8.98 17.98
N LYS A 122 7.06 9.71 17.27
CA LYS A 122 6.72 11.11 17.58
C LYS A 122 5.76 11.25 18.77
N LEU A 123 4.71 10.42 18.81
CA LEU A 123 3.65 10.53 19.82
C LEU A 123 3.99 9.78 21.11
N GLN A 124 4.90 8.80 21.05
CA GLN A 124 5.30 7.96 22.19
C GLN A 124 4.08 7.45 23.01
N PRO A 125 3.07 6.84 22.35
CA PRO A 125 1.82 6.51 23.01
C PRO A 125 2.03 5.43 24.09
N ARG A 126 1.38 5.60 25.23
CA ARG A 126 1.37 4.58 26.31
C ARG A 126 0.29 3.53 26.14
N THR A 127 -0.70 3.80 25.28
CA THR A 127 -1.89 2.97 25.08
C THR A 127 -2.27 2.98 23.62
N ALA A 128 -2.68 1.82 23.10
CA ALA A 128 -3.23 1.67 21.77
C ALA A 128 -4.63 1.03 21.85
N LEU A 129 -5.51 1.39 20.91
CA LEU A 129 -6.81 0.77 20.72
C LEU A 129 -6.87 0.18 19.31
N VAL A 130 -7.09 -1.13 19.22
CA VAL A 130 -7.35 -1.80 17.94
C VAL A 130 -8.86 -1.86 17.73
N VAL A 131 -9.33 -1.25 16.65
CA VAL A 131 -10.75 -1.26 16.27
C VAL A 131 -11.00 -2.39 15.27
N GLY A 132 -11.56 -3.49 15.78
CA GLY A 132 -11.88 -4.70 15.01
C GLY A 132 -11.15 -5.93 15.55
N ALA A 133 -11.90 -7.01 15.83
CA ALA A 133 -11.37 -8.26 16.38
C ALA A 133 -11.32 -9.40 15.33
N GLY A 134 -11.17 -9.04 14.05
CA GLY A 134 -10.90 -10.00 12.99
C GLY A 134 -9.46 -10.51 13.05
N TYR A 135 -9.11 -11.43 12.16
CA TYR A 135 -7.77 -12.04 12.12
C TYR A 135 -6.62 -11.01 12.16
N ILE A 136 -6.70 -9.96 11.34
CA ILE A 136 -5.71 -8.87 11.33
C ILE A 136 -5.67 -8.19 12.71
N GLY A 137 -6.81 -7.74 13.25
CA GLY A 137 -6.84 -7.03 14.52
C GLY A 137 -6.33 -7.86 15.71
N LEU A 138 -6.52 -9.19 15.68
CA LEU A 138 -5.95 -10.08 16.69
C LEU A 138 -4.42 -10.16 16.58
N GLN A 139 -3.87 -10.19 15.36
CA GLN A 139 -2.42 -10.19 15.13
C GLN A 139 -1.76 -8.90 15.63
N TRP A 140 -2.44 -7.76 15.53
CA TRP A 140 -1.92 -6.46 15.99
C TRP A 140 -1.98 -6.24 17.51
N ARG A 141 -2.58 -7.17 18.26
CA ARG A 141 -2.65 -7.09 19.73
C ARG A 141 -1.41 -7.70 20.40
N GLU A 142 -0.75 -8.65 19.72
CA GLU A 142 0.41 -9.37 20.25
C GLU A 142 1.68 -8.51 20.19
#